data_AF-A0A7S4T8Q6-F1
#
_entry.id   AF-A0A7S4T8Q6-F1
#
_cell.length_a   1.000
_cell.length_b   1.000
_cell.length_c   1.000
_cell.angle_alpha   90.00
_cell.angle_beta   90.00
_cell.angle_gamma   90.00
#
_symmetry.space_group_name_H-M   'P 1'
#
loop_
_entity.id
_entity.type
_entity.pdbx_description
1 polymer ?
#
loop_
_entity_poly.entity_id
_entity_poly.type
_entity_poly.pdbx_seq_one_letter_code
_entity_poly.pdbx_strand_id
1 'polypeptide(L)'
;DDVDQLEGLYVNVEGGRTTFDRQFFEDMEIEDRDHQALFSAFYCGGGPAAAAGARAEPTPVAEPPEAPRPSEVQAGASPFERWLLAVDAGGSLLTYLGVIEENYDCVDQIEELYATTEGGQRRFDPQFFEDMGIEDAGHKALFSNFYCRPPAVLGAPAAGGPGAAAPAEVPAPATTARAGAAGEAEGVFARWLRAVDGTGDLLHYLPEIEDNYDHVEQIEELYVTTAGGKKAFSEQFFADVGIQNEAHKALFLEFYCGGPAAAAPETSATASGSSATASASHFARWLLAVDPSGGLLCYQQVIEDNYDDVGLIESLYVSAEGGAEKF
;
A
#
# COMPACT_ATOMS: atom_id res chain seq x y z
N ASP A 1 -22.22 -46.43 18.49
CA ASP A 1 -21.74 -45.21 19.16
C ASP A 1 -20.38 -44.84 18.60
N ASP A 2 -20.26 -43.59 18.17
CA ASP A 2 -19.01 -42.84 17.87
C ASP A 2 -18.34 -42.88 16.48
N VAL A 3 -19.09 -42.80 15.37
CA VAL A 3 -18.51 -42.29 14.09
C VAL A 3 -19.44 -41.38 13.25
N ASP A 4 -20.70 -41.13 13.64
CA ASP A 4 -21.69 -40.39 12.82
C ASP A 4 -21.92 -38.91 13.25
N GLN A 5 -20.93 -38.19 13.78
CA GLN A 5 -21.10 -36.80 14.27
C GLN A 5 -20.20 -35.73 13.62
N LEU A 6 -19.65 -35.98 12.42
CA LEU A 6 -18.81 -35.00 11.71
C LEU A 6 -19.28 -34.64 10.29
N GLU A 7 -20.53 -34.93 9.91
CA GLU A 7 -21.11 -34.53 8.61
C GLU A 7 -22.13 -33.38 8.72
N GLY A 8 -21.95 -32.47 9.69
CA GLY A 8 -22.96 -31.44 10.04
C GLY A 8 -22.54 -29.97 9.92
N LEU A 9 -21.35 -29.66 9.42
CA LEU A 9 -20.92 -28.31 9.04
C LEU A 9 -20.26 -28.49 7.66
N TYR A 10 -20.71 -27.96 6.53
CA TYR A 10 -21.03 -26.58 6.23
C TYR A 10 -21.77 -26.58 4.89
N VAL A 11 -23.11 -26.57 4.87
CA VAL A 11 -23.82 -26.16 3.64
C VAL A 11 -25.16 -25.54 4.03
N ASN A 12 -25.29 -24.24 3.81
CA ASN A 12 -26.55 -23.52 3.97
C ASN A 12 -27.06 -23.21 2.55
N VAL A 13 -27.87 -24.11 2.00
CA VAL A 13 -28.37 -24.03 0.62
C VAL A 13 -29.64 -23.19 0.57
N GLU A 14 -29.54 -21.91 0.23
CA GLU A 14 -30.66 -21.16 -0.34
C GLU A 14 -30.18 -20.15 -1.41
N GLY A 15 -30.28 -20.54 -2.69
CA GLY A 15 -30.38 -19.57 -3.79
C GLY A 15 -29.40 -19.66 -4.96
N GLY A 16 -28.54 -20.68 -5.04
CA GLY A 16 -27.63 -20.86 -6.19
C GLY A 16 -26.63 -19.72 -6.37
N ARG A 17 -26.23 -19.07 -5.27
CA ARG A 17 -25.22 -18.01 -5.25
C ARG A 17 -23.91 -18.59 -4.75
N THR A 18 -22.80 -18.18 -5.35
CA THR A 18 -21.46 -18.42 -4.82
C THR A 18 -21.24 -17.54 -3.60
N THR A 19 -20.92 -18.16 -2.46
CA THR A 19 -20.54 -17.49 -1.22
C THR A 19 -19.14 -17.94 -0.81
N PHE A 20 -18.40 -17.07 -0.13
CA PHE A 20 -17.18 -17.47 0.54
C PHE A 20 -17.50 -18.38 1.72
N ASP A 21 -16.69 -19.43 1.89
CA ASP A 21 -16.64 -20.19 3.12
C ASP A 21 -16.24 -19.25 4.27
N ARG A 22 -16.88 -19.40 5.43
CA ARG A 22 -16.53 -18.67 6.64
C ARG A 22 -15.07 -18.91 7.05
N GLN A 23 -14.53 -20.09 6.75
CA GLN A 23 -13.14 -20.44 7.02
C GLN A 23 -12.16 -19.45 6.38
N PHE A 24 -12.48 -18.86 5.21
CA PHE A 24 -11.63 -17.85 4.58
C PHE A 24 -11.39 -16.64 5.49
N PHE A 25 -12.44 -16.14 6.15
CA PHE A 25 -12.33 -14.98 7.02
C PHE A 25 -11.58 -15.30 8.31
N GLU A 26 -11.68 -16.54 8.78
CA GLU A 26 -10.95 -17.01 9.96
C GLU A 26 -9.46 -17.21 9.66
N ASP A 27 -9.14 -17.83 8.52
CA ASP A 27 -7.75 -18.07 8.09
C ASP A 27 -7.00 -16.76 7.77
N MET A 28 -7.70 -15.77 7.22
CA MET A 28 -7.13 -14.45 6.88
C MET A 28 -7.24 -13.43 8.03
N GLU A 29 -7.75 -13.84 9.19
CA GLU A 29 -7.98 -12.95 10.34
C GLU A 29 -8.82 -11.69 9.98
N ILE A 30 -9.75 -11.82 9.03
CA ILE A 30 -10.65 -10.75 8.61
C ILE A 30 -11.82 -10.72 9.58
N GLU A 31 -11.67 -10.03 10.71
CA GLU A 31 -12.71 -9.91 11.74
C GLU A 31 -13.79 -8.86 11.39
N ASP A 32 -13.45 -7.90 10.55
CA ASP A 32 -14.32 -6.78 10.19
C ASP A 32 -15.53 -7.23 9.36
N ARG A 33 -16.73 -6.97 9.87
CA ARG A 33 -17.99 -7.40 9.26
C ARG A 33 -18.29 -6.72 7.93
N ASP A 34 -17.89 -5.47 7.76
CA ASP A 34 -18.09 -4.73 6.53
C ASP A 34 -17.15 -5.24 5.44
N HIS A 35 -15.90 -5.55 5.80
CA HIS A 35 -14.96 -6.21 4.90
C HIS A 35 -15.44 -7.61 4.47
N GLN A 36 -15.91 -8.44 5.40
CA GLN A 36 -16.53 -9.74 5.09
C GLN A 36 -17.73 -9.60 4.13
N ALA A 37 -18.55 -8.55 4.32
CA ALA A 37 -19.70 -8.27 3.48
C ALA A 37 -19.29 -7.86 2.05
N LEU A 38 -18.20 -7.12 1.88
CA LEU A 38 -17.66 -6.76 0.57
C LEU A 38 -17.24 -8.00 -0.24
N PHE A 39 -16.47 -8.92 0.37
CA PHE A 39 -16.12 -10.19 -0.25
C PHE A 39 -17.36 -11.00 -0.63
N SER A 40 -18.33 -11.10 0.28
CA SER A 40 -19.57 -11.84 0.03
C SER A 40 -20.39 -11.21 -1.10
N ALA A 41 -20.49 -9.89 -1.15
CA ALA A 41 -21.24 -9.15 -2.16
C ALA A 41 -20.61 -9.30 -3.56
N PHE A 42 -19.28 -9.26 -3.65
CA PHE A 42 -18.55 -9.40 -4.91
C PHE A 42 -18.85 -10.73 -5.62
N TYR A 43 -18.92 -11.85 -4.87
CA TYR A 43 -19.24 -13.17 -5.42
C TYR A 43 -20.74 -13.46 -5.52
N CYS A 44 -21.58 -12.88 -4.66
CA CYS A 44 -23.04 -13.01 -4.78
C CYS A 44 -23.62 -12.19 -5.95
N GLY A 45 -22.94 -11.12 -6.37
CA GLY A 45 -23.41 -10.15 -7.37
C GLY A 45 -23.13 -10.49 -8.82
N GLY A 46 -22.46 -11.62 -9.11
CA GLY A 46 -22.15 -12.05 -10.49
C GLY A 46 -20.80 -11.59 -11.03
N GLY A 47 -19.84 -11.27 -10.16
CA GLY A 47 -18.45 -10.98 -10.50
C GLY A 47 -18.24 -9.75 -11.42
N PRO A 48 -16.97 -9.33 -11.61
CA PRO A 48 -16.62 -8.17 -12.43
C PRO A 48 -16.91 -8.39 -13.93
N ALA A 49 -17.19 -9.63 -14.35
CA ALA A 49 -17.52 -9.98 -15.73
C ALA A 49 -18.97 -9.65 -16.13
N ALA A 50 -19.90 -9.49 -15.18
CA ALA A 50 -21.32 -9.20 -15.48
C ALA A 50 -21.68 -7.70 -15.44
N ALA A 51 -20.80 -6.83 -14.93
CA ALA A 51 -21.08 -5.40 -14.75
C ALA A 51 -20.85 -4.52 -16.00
N ALA A 52 -20.47 -5.09 -17.16
CA ALA A 52 -20.22 -4.36 -18.40
C ALA A 52 -21.41 -4.33 -19.40
N GLY A 53 -22.64 -4.62 -18.93
CA GLY A 53 -23.79 -4.93 -19.79
C GLY A 53 -25.10 -4.26 -19.43
N ALA A 54 -25.12 -3.01 -18.94
CA ALA A 54 -26.36 -2.24 -18.79
C ALA A 54 -26.21 -0.83 -19.37
N ARG A 55 -26.27 -0.75 -20.71
CA ARG A 55 -26.37 0.52 -21.45
C ARG A 55 -27.80 1.05 -21.29
N ALA A 56 -28.00 1.97 -20.36
CA ALA A 56 -29.23 2.76 -20.28
C ALA A 56 -29.34 3.71 -21.49
N GLU A 57 -30.53 3.78 -22.07
CA GLU A 57 -30.89 4.73 -23.14
C GLU A 57 -30.80 6.19 -22.66
N PRO A 58 -30.41 7.13 -23.55
CA PRO A 58 -30.34 8.55 -23.22
C PRO A 58 -31.73 9.20 -23.30
N THR A 59 -32.31 9.56 -22.16
CA THR A 59 -33.47 10.45 -22.08
C THR A 59 -33.01 11.91 -22.20
N PRO A 60 -33.71 12.77 -22.98
CA PRO A 60 -33.26 14.13 -23.28
C PRO A 60 -33.55 15.13 -22.15
N VAL A 61 -32.48 15.84 -21.76
CA VAL A 61 -32.36 17.24 -21.31
C VAL A 61 -33.52 17.84 -20.50
N ALA A 62 -33.32 17.92 -19.18
CA ALA A 62 -33.83 18.99 -18.35
C ALA A 62 -32.63 19.62 -17.61
N GLU A 63 -32.51 20.95 -17.72
CA GLU A 63 -31.41 21.77 -17.22
C GLU A 63 -31.34 21.72 -15.67
N PRO A 64 -30.23 21.24 -15.07
CA PRO A 64 -30.09 21.16 -13.61
C PRO A 64 -29.88 22.54 -12.98
N PRO A 65 -30.45 22.81 -11.78
CA PRO A 65 -30.12 24.02 -11.03
C PRO A 65 -28.63 24.04 -10.68
N GLU A 66 -28.01 25.20 -10.91
CA GLU A 66 -26.58 25.49 -10.70
C GLU A 66 -26.13 24.98 -9.32
N ALA A 67 -25.30 23.92 -9.31
CA ALA A 67 -24.74 23.36 -8.09
C ALA A 67 -23.88 24.42 -7.39
N PRO A 68 -23.96 24.54 -6.05
CA PRO A 68 -23.06 25.42 -5.30
C PRO A 68 -21.62 25.02 -5.59
N ARG A 69 -20.84 25.98 -6.09
CA ARG A 69 -19.41 25.84 -6.36
C ARG A 69 -18.74 25.38 -5.06
N PRO A 70 -17.85 24.37 -5.06
CA PRO A 70 -17.11 23.96 -3.88
C PRO A 70 -16.30 25.16 -3.39
N SER A 71 -16.79 25.74 -2.30
CA SER A 71 -16.35 27.02 -1.78
C SER A 71 -14.89 26.97 -1.30
N GLU A 72 -14.18 28.07 -1.54
CA GLU A 72 -12.93 28.53 -0.91
C GLU A 72 -13.03 28.60 0.63
N VAL A 73 -13.32 27.49 1.31
CA VAL A 73 -13.45 27.43 2.77
C VAL A 73 -12.52 26.34 3.26
N GLN A 74 -11.31 26.71 3.67
CA GLN A 74 -10.57 26.03 4.73
C GLN A 74 -9.33 26.83 5.21
N ALA A 75 -9.35 28.16 5.12
CA ALA A 75 -8.27 29.01 5.63
C ALA A 75 -8.22 29.11 7.18
N GLY A 76 -8.89 28.21 7.91
CA GLY A 76 -8.99 28.25 9.36
C GLY A 76 -9.04 26.90 10.08
N ALA A 77 -8.88 25.77 9.36
CA ALA A 77 -8.88 24.47 10.01
C ALA A 77 -7.60 24.26 10.82
N SER A 78 -7.73 23.78 12.05
CA SER A 78 -6.57 23.48 12.91
C SER A 78 -5.71 22.37 12.29
N PRO A 79 -4.42 22.24 12.66
CA PRO A 79 -3.59 21.13 12.20
C PRO A 79 -4.20 19.76 12.52
N PHE A 80 -4.83 19.62 13.69
CA PHE A 80 -5.50 18.39 14.10
C PHE A 80 -6.77 18.12 13.29
N GLU A 81 -7.58 19.14 13.02
CA GLU A 81 -8.77 19.00 12.16
C GLU A 81 -8.38 18.50 10.76
N ARG A 82 -7.32 19.08 10.17
CA ARG A 82 -6.78 18.64 8.88
C ARG A 82 -6.24 17.21 8.92
N TRP A 83 -5.58 16.83 10.01
CA TRP A 83 -5.09 15.47 10.19
C TRP A 83 -6.23 14.46 10.32
N LEU A 84 -7.25 14.74 11.14
CA LEU A 84 -8.43 13.87 11.28
C LEU A 84 -9.19 13.73 9.96
N LEU A 85 -9.31 14.80 9.17
CA LEU A 85 -9.90 14.74 7.83
C LEU A 85 -9.03 13.99 6.80
N ALA A 86 -7.72 13.91 7.02
CA ALA A 86 -6.83 13.09 6.20
C ALA A 86 -6.99 11.59 6.54
N VAL A 87 -7.25 11.27 7.81
CA VAL A 87 -7.59 9.91 8.26
C VAL A 87 -8.97 9.50 7.76
N ASP A 88 -9.97 10.37 7.93
CA ASP A 88 -11.35 10.16 7.49
C ASP A 88 -11.92 11.41 6.82
N ALA A 89 -12.04 11.37 5.51
CA ALA A 89 -12.62 12.46 4.72
C ALA A 89 -14.11 12.69 5.01
N GLY A 90 -14.81 11.72 5.61
CA GLY A 90 -16.19 11.85 6.05
C GLY A 90 -16.35 12.74 7.29
N GLY A 91 -15.27 12.97 8.04
CA GLY A 91 -15.24 13.80 9.23
C GLY A 91 -15.90 13.17 10.46
N SER A 92 -16.16 11.86 10.46
CA SER A 92 -16.69 11.14 11.63
C SER A 92 -15.71 11.23 12.81
N LEU A 93 -14.40 11.25 12.52
CA LEU A 93 -13.34 11.37 13.52
C LEU A 93 -13.22 12.78 14.14
N LEU A 94 -13.88 13.81 13.58
CA LEU A 94 -13.87 15.16 14.14
C LEU A 94 -14.51 15.24 15.54
N THR A 95 -15.28 14.22 15.93
CA THR A 95 -15.79 14.12 17.31
C THR A 95 -14.69 14.03 18.37
N TYR A 96 -13.47 13.61 18.00
CA TYR A 96 -12.32 13.51 18.90
C TYR A 96 -11.45 14.76 18.93
N LEU A 97 -11.73 15.74 18.07
CA LEU A 97 -10.89 16.93 17.90
C LEU A 97 -10.64 17.68 19.22
N GLY A 98 -11.68 17.88 20.03
CA GLY A 98 -11.56 18.60 21.30
C GLY A 98 -10.65 17.88 22.31
N VAL A 99 -10.77 16.56 22.43
CA VAL A 99 -9.91 15.77 23.34
C VAL A 99 -8.46 15.80 22.86
N ILE A 100 -8.24 15.70 21.55
CA ILE A 100 -6.89 15.74 20.97
C ILE A 100 -6.23 17.10 21.18
N GLU A 101 -6.95 18.21 20.91
CA GLU A 101 -6.42 19.58 21.10
C GLU A 101 -6.16 19.93 22.58
N GLU A 102 -6.87 19.29 23.51
CA GLU A 102 -6.66 19.49 24.94
C GLU A 102 -5.43 18.74 25.48
N ASN A 103 -5.06 17.60 24.86
CA ASN A 103 -4.00 16.72 25.36
C ASN A 103 -2.67 16.84 24.61
N TYR A 104 -2.65 17.37 23.38
CA TYR A 104 -1.45 17.43 22.55
C TYR A 104 -1.26 18.80 21.90
N ASP A 105 0.01 19.18 21.73
CA ASP A 105 0.38 20.46 21.12
C ASP A 105 0.46 20.37 19.58
N CYS A 106 0.82 19.20 19.04
CA CYS A 106 0.88 18.95 17.59
C CYS A 106 0.64 17.46 17.25
N VAL A 107 0.39 17.19 15.96
CA VAL A 107 0.20 15.82 15.44
C VAL A 107 1.49 14.99 15.59
N ASP A 108 2.66 15.61 15.39
CA ASP A 108 3.95 14.93 15.53
C ASP A 108 4.13 14.33 16.94
N GLN A 109 3.59 14.96 17.98
CA GLN A 109 3.63 14.44 19.35
C GLN A 109 2.80 13.15 19.51
N ILE A 110 1.62 13.08 18.86
CA ILE A 110 0.79 11.86 18.88
C ILE A 110 1.54 10.74 18.15
N GLU A 111 2.14 11.06 17.01
CA GLU A 111 2.92 10.13 16.23
C GLU A 111 4.15 9.62 16.99
N GLU A 112 4.87 10.48 17.70
CA GLU A 112 6.03 10.10 18.51
C GLU A 112 5.65 9.22 19.71
N LEU A 113 4.52 9.53 20.37
CA LEU A 113 4.09 8.80 21.57
C LEU A 113 3.40 7.47 21.27
N TYR A 114 2.67 7.39 20.16
CA TYR A 114 1.78 6.26 19.90
C TYR A 114 2.00 5.56 18.56
N ALA A 115 2.73 6.11 17.60
CA ALA A 115 3.02 5.37 16.37
C ALA A 115 4.19 4.41 16.61
N THR A 116 3.93 3.12 16.47
CA THR A 116 4.93 2.06 16.56
C THR A 116 5.14 1.45 15.17
N THR A 117 6.33 0.93 14.94
CA THR A 117 6.66 0.17 13.72
C THR A 117 6.81 -1.29 14.10
N GLU A 118 5.93 -2.15 13.60
CA GLU A 118 6.00 -3.59 13.81
C GLU A 118 5.97 -4.30 12.46
N GLY A 119 6.95 -5.17 12.21
CA GLY A 119 7.08 -5.85 10.92
C GLY A 119 7.28 -4.91 9.73
N GLY A 120 7.85 -3.73 9.95
CA GLY A 120 8.03 -2.70 8.91
C GLY A 120 6.75 -1.91 8.57
N GLN A 121 5.64 -2.18 9.27
CA GLN A 121 4.39 -1.45 9.10
C GLN A 121 4.17 -0.52 10.30
N ARG A 122 3.89 0.76 10.02
CA ARG A 122 3.56 1.74 11.04
C ARG A 122 2.11 1.57 11.48
N ARG A 123 1.85 1.59 12.79
CA ARG A 123 0.51 1.46 13.38
C ARG A 123 0.42 2.26 14.68
N PHE A 124 -0.80 2.59 15.10
CA PHE A 124 -1.01 3.17 16.43
C PHE A 124 -1.00 2.08 17.51
N ASP A 125 -0.28 2.35 18.60
CA ASP A 125 -0.30 1.54 19.81
C ASP A 125 -1.74 1.47 20.36
N PRO A 126 -2.23 0.29 20.80
CA PRO A 126 -3.54 0.16 21.43
C PRO A 126 -3.84 1.18 22.54
N GLN A 127 -2.82 1.63 23.28
CA GLN A 127 -2.94 2.64 24.34
C GLN A 127 -3.46 3.99 23.82
N PHE A 128 -3.20 4.33 22.55
CA PHE A 128 -3.75 5.54 21.91
C PHE A 128 -5.28 5.56 21.99
N PHE A 129 -5.92 4.43 21.69
CA PHE A 129 -7.38 4.34 21.67
C PHE A 129 -7.97 4.42 23.07
N GLU A 130 -7.27 3.87 24.07
CA GLU A 130 -7.66 3.95 25.47
C GLU A 130 -7.56 5.39 26.00
N ASP A 131 -6.42 6.05 25.75
CA ASP A 131 -6.15 7.41 26.22
C ASP A 131 -7.10 8.44 25.57
N MET A 132 -7.46 8.23 24.29
CA MET A 132 -8.40 9.09 23.56
C MET A 132 -9.88 8.75 23.79
N GLY A 133 -10.18 7.65 24.49
CA GLY A 133 -11.56 7.17 24.67
C GLY A 133 -12.24 6.77 23.35
N ILE A 134 -11.48 6.25 22.39
CA ILE A 134 -12.01 5.76 21.11
C ILE A 134 -12.49 4.33 21.35
N GLU A 135 -13.79 4.16 21.61
CA GLU A 135 -14.40 2.84 21.82
C GLU A 135 -14.95 2.22 20.52
N ASP A 136 -15.32 3.06 19.55
CA ASP A 136 -15.93 2.64 18.29
C ASP A 136 -14.93 1.87 17.41
N ALA A 137 -15.29 0.64 17.03
CA ALA A 137 -14.42 -0.24 16.25
C ALA A 137 -14.13 0.31 14.84
N GLY A 138 -15.11 0.96 14.20
CA GLY A 138 -14.92 1.58 12.89
C GLY A 138 -13.94 2.74 12.95
N HIS A 139 -14.02 3.56 14.00
CA HIS A 139 -13.05 4.64 14.22
C HIS A 139 -11.64 4.12 14.47
N LYS A 140 -11.48 3.06 15.28
CA LYS A 140 -10.18 2.40 15.46
C LYS A 140 -9.61 1.90 14.13
N ALA A 141 -10.44 1.25 13.31
CA ALA A 141 -10.03 0.75 12.00
C ALA A 141 -9.56 1.88 11.08
N LEU A 142 -10.23 3.04 11.06
CA LEU A 142 -9.80 4.20 10.28
C LEU A 142 -8.39 4.68 10.66
N PHE A 143 -8.09 4.79 11.96
CA PHE A 143 -6.74 5.15 12.43
C PHE A 143 -5.70 4.08 12.11
N SER A 144 -6.02 2.80 12.27
CA SER A 144 -5.10 1.70 11.93
C SER A 144 -4.81 1.65 10.42
N ASN A 145 -5.83 1.89 9.60
CA ASN A 145 -5.71 1.88 8.14
C ASN A 145 -5.00 3.12 7.59
N PHE A 146 -4.93 4.22 8.34
CA PHE A 146 -4.28 5.45 7.93
C PHE A 146 -2.84 5.24 7.45
N TYR A 147 -2.07 4.42 8.17
CA TYR A 147 -0.68 4.09 7.80
C TYR A 147 -0.56 2.95 6.79
N CYS A 148 -1.61 2.13 6.66
CA CYS A 148 -1.67 1.10 5.63
C CYS A 148 -1.93 1.69 4.25
N ARG A 149 -2.50 2.90 4.21
CA ARG A 149 -2.78 3.58 2.95
C ARG A 149 -1.46 3.92 2.27
N PRO A 150 -1.20 3.42 1.05
CA PRO A 150 -0.04 3.86 0.29
C PRO A 150 -0.13 5.38 0.17
N PRO A 151 0.97 6.13 0.37
CA PRO A 151 0.95 7.59 0.28
C PRO A 151 0.32 7.93 -1.05
N ALA A 152 -0.85 8.56 -1.00
CA ALA A 152 -1.58 8.92 -2.20
C ALA A 152 -0.62 9.77 -3.02
N VAL A 153 -0.08 9.20 -4.09
CA VAL A 153 0.82 9.88 -5.02
C VAL A 153 0.01 11.08 -5.46
N LEU A 154 0.32 12.27 -4.90
CA LEU A 154 -0.47 13.48 -5.06
C LEU A 154 -0.64 13.72 -6.55
N GLY A 155 -1.82 13.35 -7.04
CA GLY A 155 -2.11 13.27 -8.46
C GLY A 155 -1.97 14.65 -9.06
N ALA A 156 -0.99 14.79 -9.96
CA ALA A 156 -0.91 15.92 -10.87
C ALA A 156 -2.27 16.09 -11.59
N PRO A 157 -2.76 17.33 -11.77
CA PRO A 157 -4.06 17.57 -12.38
C PRO A 157 -4.08 17.05 -13.81
N ALA A 158 -5.03 16.14 -14.09
CA ALA A 158 -5.21 15.49 -15.37
C ALA A 158 -5.61 16.50 -16.47
N ALA A 159 -4.66 16.85 -17.33
CA ALA A 159 -4.91 17.54 -18.59
C ALA A 159 -5.10 16.52 -19.71
N GLY A 160 -6.29 16.48 -20.29
CA GLY A 160 -6.65 15.59 -21.40
C GLY A 160 -6.08 16.00 -22.75
N GLY A 161 -5.98 15.02 -23.66
CA GLY A 161 -5.66 15.25 -25.07
C GLY A 161 -5.42 13.96 -25.87
N PRO A 162 -6.24 13.63 -26.90
CA PRO A 162 -6.22 12.34 -27.62
C PRO A 162 -5.46 12.40 -28.96
N GLY A 163 -5.13 11.24 -29.55
CA GLY A 163 -5.10 11.11 -31.02
C GLY A 163 -3.99 10.28 -31.67
N ALA A 164 -4.36 9.05 -32.04
CA ALA A 164 -4.19 8.44 -33.37
C ALA A 164 -2.86 7.82 -33.86
N ALA A 165 -3.05 6.56 -34.28
CA ALA A 165 -2.59 5.91 -35.52
C ALA A 165 -1.29 5.08 -35.50
N ALA A 166 -1.50 3.76 -35.65
CA ALA A 166 -0.55 2.71 -36.03
C ALA A 166 0.09 2.94 -37.41
N PRO A 167 1.23 2.28 -37.73
CA PRO A 167 1.14 0.98 -38.43
C PRO A 167 2.28 -0.06 -38.19
N ALA A 168 1.88 -1.33 -38.31
CA ALA A 168 2.52 -2.52 -38.94
C ALA A 168 4.05 -2.82 -38.84
N GLU A 169 4.37 -3.88 -38.07
CA GLU A 169 4.99 -5.19 -38.46
C GLU A 169 5.86 -5.26 -39.74
N VAL A 170 7.09 -5.83 -39.81
CA VAL A 170 7.65 -7.22 -39.66
C VAL A 170 9.19 -7.15 -40.00
N PRO A 171 10.13 -8.13 -39.82
CA PRO A 171 10.44 -9.17 -38.80
C PRO A 171 11.89 -9.06 -38.19
N ALA A 172 12.17 -9.96 -37.23
CA ALA A 172 13.42 -10.24 -36.52
C ALA A 172 14.62 -10.72 -37.40
N PRO A 173 15.87 -10.87 -36.87
CA PRO A 173 16.20 -11.99 -35.95
C PRO A 173 17.26 -11.74 -34.83
N ALA A 174 17.20 -12.64 -33.84
CA ALA A 174 18.28 -13.24 -33.05
C ALA A 174 18.93 -12.50 -31.84
N THR A 175 18.51 -12.98 -30.66
CA THR A 175 19.37 -13.53 -29.59
C THR A 175 20.37 -12.59 -28.88
N THR A 176 20.00 -12.13 -27.68
CA THR A 176 20.96 -11.93 -26.57
C THR A 176 20.31 -12.30 -25.24
N ALA A 177 21.12 -12.91 -24.38
CA ALA A 177 20.74 -13.71 -23.23
C ALA A 177 20.29 -12.90 -22.00
N ARG A 178 19.09 -13.23 -21.52
CA ARG A 178 18.69 -13.53 -20.13
C ARG A 178 19.65 -13.09 -19.01
N ALA A 179 19.42 -11.91 -18.44
CA ALA A 179 19.74 -11.61 -17.04
C ALA A 179 18.51 -12.02 -16.20
N GLY A 180 18.73 -12.94 -15.27
CA GLY A 180 17.68 -13.63 -14.53
C GLY A 180 17.02 -12.79 -13.45
N ALA A 181 15.75 -13.09 -13.23
CA ALA A 181 14.92 -12.67 -12.10
C ALA A 181 15.58 -13.02 -10.75
N ALA A 182 16.12 -12.02 -10.08
CA ALA A 182 16.63 -12.07 -8.71
C ALA A 182 16.01 -10.93 -7.86
N GLY A 183 14.73 -10.62 -8.10
CA GLY A 183 14.12 -9.37 -7.67
C GLY A 183 13.23 -9.42 -6.41
N GLU A 184 12.93 -10.58 -5.84
CA GLU A 184 11.82 -10.67 -4.86
C GLU A 184 12.22 -10.88 -3.40
N ALA A 185 13.46 -11.25 -3.09
CA ALA A 185 13.93 -11.41 -1.71
C ALA A 185 15.11 -10.50 -1.37
N GLU A 186 15.13 -9.30 -1.95
CA GLU A 186 16.15 -8.33 -1.59
C GLU A 186 15.74 -7.62 -0.29
N GLY A 187 16.51 -7.89 0.77
CA GLY A 187 16.34 -7.26 2.08
C GLY A 187 16.38 -5.73 2.03
N VAL A 188 15.76 -5.09 3.02
CA VAL A 188 15.58 -3.63 3.09
C VAL A 188 16.93 -2.89 2.97
N PHE A 189 17.97 -3.38 3.65
CA PHE A 189 19.30 -2.79 3.59
C PHE A 189 19.97 -2.91 2.22
N ALA A 190 19.82 -4.03 1.53
CA ALA A 190 20.39 -4.23 0.20
C ALA A 190 19.78 -3.25 -0.83
N ARG A 191 18.46 -3.05 -0.75
CA ARG A 191 17.75 -2.05 -1.54
C ARG A 191 18.21 -0.64 -1.23
N TRP A 192 18.37 -0.32 0.06
CA TRP A 192 18.87 0.98 0.51
C TRP A 192 20.29 1.26 0.01
N LEU A 193 21.22 0.31 0.14
CA LEU A 193 22.60 0.45 -0.36
C LEU A 193 22.66 0.67 -1.87
N ARG A 194 21.80 0.00 -2.66
CA ARG A 194 21.68 0.26 -4.09
C ARG A 194 21.07 1.62 -4.41
N ALA A 195 20.20 2.14 -3.55
CA ALA A 195 19.68 3.50 -3.73
C ALA A 195 20.77 4.56 -3.52
N VAL A 196 21.78 4.27 -2.68
CA VAL A 196 22.91 5.17 -2.42
C VAL A 196 23.88 5.23 -3.61
N ASP A 197 24.20 4.10 -4.27
CA ASP A 197 25.22 4.06 -5.32
C ASP A 197 24.73 3.77 -6.74
N GLY A 198 23.49 3.32 -6.90
CA GLY A 198 22.88 2.88 -8.16
C GLY A 198 23.51 1.65 -8.81
N THR A 199 24.64 1.15 -8.31
CA THR A 199 25.47 0.11 -8.94
C THR A 199 25.49 -1.19 -8.15
N GLY A 200 25.26 -1.12 -6.83
CA GLY A 200 25.42 -2.23 -5.90
C GLY A 200 26.87 -2.47 -5.46
N ASP A 201 27.80 -1.58 -5.79
CA ASP A 201 29.17 -1.58 -5.29
C ASP A 201 29.23 -1.43 -3.75
N LEU A 202 28.18 -0.93 -3.09
CA LEU A 202 28.10 -0.83 -1.64
C LEU A 202 27.58 -2.11 -0.96
N LEU A 203 27.08 -3.10 -1.71
CA LEU A 203 26.48 -4.31 -1.13
C LEU A 203 27.44 -5.16 -0.30
N HIS A 204 28.76 -5.02 -0.45
CA HIS A 204 29.70 -5.76 0.42
C HIS A 204 29.70 -5.25 1.87
N TYR A 205 29.11 -4.07 2.15
CA TYR A 205 28.85 -3.60 3.52
C TYR A 205 27.59 -4.21 4.14
N LEU A 206 26.76 -4.89 3.35
CA LEU A 206 25.47 -5.42 3.79
C LEU A 206 25.56 -6.29 5.05
N PRO A 207 26.50 -7.27 5.17
CA PRO A 207 26.54 -8.11 6.37
C PRO A 207 26.85 -7.33 7.64
N GLU A 208 27.77 -6.36 7.58
CA GLU A 208 28.10 -5.52 8.74
C GLU A 208 26.90 -4.64 9.14
N ILE A 209 26.14 -4.15 8.16
CA ILE A 209 24.96 -3.34 8.42
C ILE A 209 23.82 -4.19 9.03
N GLU A 210 23.55 -5.37 8.48
CA GLU A 210 22.52 -6.29 8.98
C GLU A 210 22.85 -6.85 10.37
N ASP A 211 24.13 -7.03 10.70
CA ASP A 211 24.57 -7.54 12.00
C ASP A 211 24.48 -6.48 13.12
N ASN A 212 24.59 -5.19 12.78
CA ASN A 212 24.63 -4.10 13.76
C ASN A 212 23.33 -3.29 13.87
N TYR A 213 22.44 -3.38 12.87
CA TYR A 213 21.24 -2.54 12.80
C TYR A 213 20.01 -3.36 12.41
N ASP A 214 18.88 -3.02 13.03
CA ASP A 214 17.61 -3.72 12.81
C ASP A 214 16.86 -3.17 11.58
N HIS A 215 17.00 -1.86 11.30
CA HIS A 215 16.39 -1.20 10.14
C HIS A 215 17.11 0.11 9.76
N VAL A 216 16.79 0.68 8.58
CA VAL A 216 17.49 1.86 8.03
C VAL A 216 17.24 3.11 8.86
N GLU A 217 16.02 3.27 9.40
CA GLU A 217 15.65 4.43 10.22
C GLU A 217 16.48 4.51 11.50
N GLN A 218 16.93 3.38 12.05
CA GLN A 218 17.85 3.35 13.20
C GLN A 218 19.21 3.97 12.83
N ILE A 219 19.71 3.70 11.63
CA ILE A 219 20.95 4.32 11.12
C ILE A 219 20.73 5.82 10.92
N GLU A 220 19.58 6.22 10.38
CA GLU A 220 19.23 7.63 10.21
C GLU A 220 19.19 8.36 11.56
N GLU A 221 18.50 7.79 12.55
CA GLU A 221 18.34 8.38 13.88
C GLU A 221 19.67 8.51 14.62
N LEU A 222 20.50 7.45 14.58
CA LEU A 222 21.76 7.42 15.31
C LEU A 222 22.86 8.27 14.67
N TYR A 223 22.89 8.34 13.34
CA TYR A 223 24.06 8.87 12.63
C TYR A 223 23.79 10.01 11.67
N VAL A 224 22.55 10.31 11.30
CA VAL A 224 22.25 11.46 10.43
C VAL A 224 22.04 12.70 11.27
N THR A 225 22.92 13.68 11.07
CA THR A 225 22.82 14.99 11.72
C THR A 225 22.23 16.02 10.76
N THR A 226 21.40 16.91 11.27
CA THR A 226 20.86 18.03 10.49
C THR A 226 21.56 19.32 10.89
N ALA A 227 22.43 19.82 10.01
CA ALA A 227 23.12 21.09 10.20
C ALA A 227 22.75 22.06 9.07
N GLY A 228 22.15 23.20 9.43
CA GLY A 228 21.72 24.20 8.45
C GLY A 228 20.65 23.71 7.47
N GLY A 229 19.76 22.81 7.92
CA GLY A 229 18.69 22.22 7.11
C GLY A 229 19.14 21.16 6.11
N LYS A 230 20.41 20.73 6.19
CA LYS A 230 20.93 19.61 5.38
C LYS A 230 21.20 18.42 6.29
N LYS A 231 20.68 17.27 5.87
CA LYS A 231 20.99 15.97 6.47
C LYS A 231 22.37 15.51 5.99
N ALA A 232 23.20 15.00 6.89
CA ALA A 232 24.48 14.38 6.56
C ALA A 232 24.83 13.29 7.58
N PHE A 233 25.43 12.20 7.11
CA PHE A 233 25.99 11.17 7.99
C PHE A 233 27.16 11.73 8.80
N SER A 234 27.19 11.38 10.09
CA SER A 234 28.32 11.65 10.97
C SER A 234 29.51 10.76 10.62
N GLU A 235 30.73 11.23 10.93
CA GLU A 235 31.96 10.43 10.77
C GLU A 235 31.94 9.12 11.58
N GLN A 236 31.15 9.07 12.65
CA GLN A 236 31.00 7.90 13.50
C GLN A 236 30.37 6.72 12.73
N PHE A 237 29.42 6.98 11.83
CA PHE A 237 28.83 5.93 10.99
C PHE A 237 29.87 5.21 10.15
N PHE A 238 30.75 5.97 9.49
CA PHE A 238 31.79 5.38 8.64
C PHE A 238 32.83 4.61 9.46
N ALA A 239 33.10 5.04 10.69
CA ALA A 239 33.98 4.32 11.60
C ALA A 239 33.36 3.00 12.07
N ASP A 240 32.08 3.01 12.45
CA ASP A 240 31.37 1.87 13.02
C ASP A 240 31.11 0.79 11.96
N VAL A 241 30.69 1.16 10.74
CA VAL A 241 30.49 0.23 9.62
C VAL A 241 31.81 -0.15 8.92
N GLY A 242 32.93 0.50 9.26
CA GLY A 242 34.24 0.23 8.67
C GLY A 242 34.39 0.74 7.22
N ILE A 243 33.65 1.77 6.83
CA ILE A 243 33.72 2.39 5.50
C ILE A 243 34.95 3.31 5.43
N GLN A 244 36.07 2.78 4.95
CA GLN A 244 37.32 3.54 4.80
C GLN A 244 37.51 4.17 3.41
N ASN A 245 36.77 3.71 2.40
CA ASN A 245 36.90 4.21 1.04
C ASN A 245 36.22 5.58 0.92
N GLU A 246 37.01 6.64 0.69
CA GLU A 246 36.54 8.01 0.53
C GLU A 246 35.52 8.18 -0.62
N ALA A 247 35.62 7.38 -1.69
CA ALA A 247 34.63 7.39 -2.76
C ALA A 247 33.27 6.86 -2.28
N HIS A 248 33.25 5.82 -1.44
CA HIS A 248 32.00 5.28 -0.88
C HIS A 248 31.40 6.25 0.14
N LYS A 249 32.22 6.86 1.00
CA LYS A 249 31.76 7.91 1.93
C LYS A 249 31.09 9.06 1.20
N ALA A 250 31.67 9.49 0.08
CA ALA A 250 31.11 10.56 -0.74
C ALA A 250 29.71 10.22 -1.26
N LEU A 251 29.46 8.96 -1.68
CA LEU A 251 28.14 8.51 -2.12
C LEU A 251 27.10 8.64 -1.00
N PHE A 252 27.43 8.20 0.22
CA PHE A 252 26.54 8.35 1.39
C PHE A 252 26.27 9.82 1.75
N LEU A 253 27.28 10.68 1.67
CA LEU A 253 27.10 12.11 1.93
C LEU A 253 26.28 12.81 0.84
N GLU A 254 26.44 12.39 -0.42
CA GLU A 254 25.71 12.93 -1.56
C GLU A 254 24.23 12.53 -1.55
N PHE A 255 23.93 11.31 -1.11
CA PHE A 255 22.58 10.76 -1.04
C PHE A 255 21.58 11.68 -0.33
N TYR A 256 21.96 12.30 0.80
CA TYR A 256 21.09 13.27 1.51
C TYR A 256 21.23 14.72 1.04
N CYS A 257 22.30 15.07 0.34
CA CYS A 257 22.47 16.41 -0.19
C CYS A 257 21.65 16.66 -1.46
N GLY A 258 20.91 15.65 -1.95
CA GLY A 258 20.15 15.73 -3.19
C GLY A 258 21.06 15.89 -4.41
N GLY A 259 22.27 15.33 -4.36
CA GLY A 259 23.23 15.40 -5.45
C GLY A 259 22.72 14.71 -6.71
N PRO A 260 23.04 15.22 -7.91
CA PRO A 260 22.59 14.65 -9.16
C PRO A 260 23.24 13.29 -9.36
N ALA A 261 22.43 12.26 -9.60
CA ALA A 261 22.88 10.94 -10.04
C ALA A 261 24.10 11.06 -10.97
N ALA A 262 25.21 10.45 -10.56
CA ALA A 262 26.55 10.58 -11.11
C ALA A 262 26.58 10.84 -12.63
N ALA A 263 27.13 12.00 -13.00
CA ALA A 263 27.50 12.29 -14.38
C ALA A 263 28.71 11.45 -14.81
N ALA A 264 28.46 10.42 -15.63
CA ALA A 264 29.47 9.83 -16.52
C ALA A 264 29.76 10.79 -17.70
N PRO A 265 30.96 10.77 -18.29
CA PRO A 265 31.36 11.71 -19.33
C PRO A 265 30.55 11.52 -20.62
N GLU A 266 30.24 12.66 -21.21
CA GLU A 266 29.34 12.91 -22.34
C GLU A 266 29.49 11.95 -23.54
N THR A 267 28.36 11.39 -23.99
CA THR A 267 28.04 11.26 -25.43
C THR A 267 26.53 11.39 -25.63
N SER A 268 26.17 12.02 -26.75
CA SER A 268 24.94 12.78 -26.96
C SER A 268 23.61 12.00 -26.96
N ALA A 269 22.59 12.67 -26.41
CA ALA A 269 21.18 12.74 -26.82
C ALA A 269 20.48 11.47 -27.35
N THR A 270 19.39 11.04 -26.68
CA THR A 270 17.99 11.28 -27.10
C THR A 270 17.06 10.80 -25.98
N ALA A 271 16.10 11.63 -25.57
CA ALA A 271 15.13 11.35 -24.52
C ALA A 271 14.20 10.18 -24.88
N SER A 272 13.98 9.26 -23.94
CA SER A 272 12.92 8.25 -23.99
C SER A 272 12.36 8.07 -22.59
N GLY A 273 11.15 8.57 -22.37
CA GLY A 273 10.43 8.45 -21.11
C GLY A 273 9.83 7.06 -20.96
N SER A 274 10.37 6.26 -20.04
CA SER A 274 9.73 5.04 -19.56
C SER A 274 8.75 5.40 -18.45
N SER A 275 7.46 5.40 -18.78
CA SER A 275 6.39 5.34 -17.78
C SER A 275 6.39 3.93 -17.19
N ALA A 276 7.06 3.77 -16.04
CA ALA A 276 6.94 2.59 -15.22
C ALA A 276 5.60 2.68 -14.46
N THR A 277 4.52 2.23 -15.07
CA THR A 277 3.34 1.82 -14.30
C THR A 277 3.78 0.65 -13.45
N ALA A 278 4.01 0.87 -12.16
CA ALA A 278 4.31 -0.17 -11.20
C ALA A 278 3.31 -1.31 -11.41
N SER A 279 3.83 -2.51 -11.71
CA SER A 279 2.99 -3.68 -11.87
C SER A 279 2.42 -4.02 -10.51
N ALA A 280 1.25 -3.47 -10.18
CA ALA A 280 0.49 -3.88 -9.01
C ALA A 280 0.39 -5.41 -9.00
N SER A 281 0.53 -6.04 -7.83
CA SER A 281 0.41 -7.48 -7.71
C SER A 281 -0.97 -7.95 -8.18
N HIS A 282 -1.08 -9.23 -8.53
CA HIS A 282 -2.35 -9.80 -8.96
C HIS A 282 -3.41 -9.71 -7.84
N PHE A 283 -2.99 -9.90 -6.58
CA PHE A 283 -3.83 -9.74 -5.39
C PHE A 283 -4.27 -8.30 -5.17
N ALA A 284 -3.39 -7.31 -5.32
CA ALA A 284 -3.77 -5.90 -5.19
C ALA A 284 -4.89 -5.52 -6.19
N ARG A 285 -4.80 -6.01 -7.44
CA ARG A 285 -5.86 -5.79 -8.43
C ARG A 285 -7.16 -6.49 -8.07
N TRP A 286 -7.08 -7.71 -7.52
CA TRP A 286 -8.25 -8.46 -7.07
C TRP A 286 -8.93 -7.80 -5.87
N LEU A 287 -8.17 -7.38 -4.85
CA LEU A 287 -8.69 -6.67 -3.68
C LEU A 287 -9.33 -5.33 -4.08
N LEU A 288 -8.72 -4.58 -5.01
CA LEU A 288 -9.32 -3.36 -5.56
C LEU A 288 -10.56 -3.62 -6.41
N ALA A 289 -10.71 -4.82 -6.98
CA ALA A 289 -11.94 -5.19 -7.68
C ALA A 289 -13.07 -5.50 -6.68
N VAL A 290 -12.75 -6.14 -5.55
CA VAL A 290 -13.69 -6.40 -4.46
C VAL A 290 -14.08 -5.09 -3.76
N ASP A 291 -13.10 -4.24 -3.48
CA ASP A 291 -13.27 -2.94 -2.84
C ASP A 291 -12.49 -1.84 -3.58
N PRO A 292 -13.16 -1.08 -4.47
CA PRO A 292 -12.54 0.02 -5.20
C PRO A 292 -12.03 1.17 -4.32
N SER A 293 -12.45 1.25 -3.05
CA SER A 293 -11.94 2.26 -2.12
C SER A 293 -10.53 1.94 -1.61
N GLY A 294 -10.12 0.67 -1.73
CA GLY A 294 -8.81 0.19 -1.29
C GLY A 294 -8.72 -0.11 0.21
N GLY A 295 -9.84 -0.10 0.95
CA GLY A 295 -9.89 -0.51 2.35
C GLY A 295 -9.41 -1.95 2.56
N LEU A 296 -9.68 -2.85 1.61
CA LEU A 296 -9.21 -4.24 1.67
C LEU A 296 -7.71 -4.43 1.36
N LEU A 297 -6.97 -3.40 0.92
CA LEU A 297 -5.53 -3.53 0.65
C LEU A 297 -4.72 -3.82 1.91
N CYS A 298 -5.25 -3.55 3.11
CA CYS A 298 -4.59 -3.92 4.36
C CYS A 298 -4.41 -5.44 4.53
N TYR A 299 -5.20 -6.26 3.83
CA TYR A 299 -5.06 -7.72 3.84
C TYR A 299 -4.13 -8.25 2.74
N GLN A 300 -3.59 -7.38 1.86
CA GLN A 300 -2.82 -7.81 0.70
C GLN A 300 -1.63 -8.70 1.10
N GLN A 301 -0.84 -8.26 2.08
CA GLN A 301 0.36 -9.00 2.49
C GLN A 301 0.01 -10.36 3.08
N VAL A 302 -0.99 -10.41 3.98
CA VAL A 302 -1.46 -11.67 4.59
C VAL A 302 -1.93 -12.64 3.51
N ILE A 303 -2.65 -12.16 2.51
CA ILE A 303 -3.15 -12.99 1.42
C ILE A 303 -2.00 -13.48 0.51
N GLU A 304 -1.03 -12.61 0.20
CA GLU A 304 0.16 -12.94 -0.58
C GLU A 304 1.07 -13.96 0.12
N ASP A 305 1.17 -13.90 1.46
CA ASP A 305 1.99 -14.82 2.25
C ASP A 305 1.36 -16.22 2.35
N ASN A 306 0.03 -16.31 2.26
CA ASN A 306 -0.71 -17.56 2.42
C ASN A 306 -1.10 -18.24 1.09
N TYR A 307 -1.14 -17.50 -0.02
CA TYR A 307 -1.57 -18.04 -1.32
C TYR A 307 -0.71 -17.56 -2.48
N ASP A 308 -0.39 -18.48 -3.38
CA ASP A 308 0.38 -18.18 -4.59
C ASP A 308 -0.44 -17.42 -5.65
N ASP A 309 -1.77 -17.63 -5.69
CA ASP A 309 -2.66 -16.97 -6.64
C ASP A 309 -4.12 -16.88 -6.17
N VAL A 310 -4.88 -15.95 -6.76
CA VAL A 310 -6.30 -15.71 -6.47
C VAL A 310 -7.18 -16.91 -6.83
N GLY A 311 -6.82 -17.67 -7.87
CA GLY A 311 -7.55 -18.87 -8.27
C GLY A 311 -7.47 -19.98 -7.22
N LEU A 312 -6.39 -20.06 -6.45
CA LEU A 312 -6.29 -20.98 -5.30
C LEU A 312 -7.32 -20.60 -4.22
N ILE A 313 -7.44 -19.32 -3.88
CA ILE A 313 -8.46 -18.81 -2.93
C ILE A 313 -9.86 -19.14 -3.43
N GLU A 314 -10.14 -18.87 -4.70
CA GLU A 314 -11.43 -19.21 -5.31
C GLU A 314 -11.70 -20.72 -5.28
N SER A 315 -10.70 -21.56 -5.54
CA SER A 315 -10.88 -23.00 -5.54
C SER A 315 -11.11 -23.60 -4.14
N LEU A 316 -10.49 -23.01 -3.11
CA LEU A 316 -10.55 -23.51 -1.73
C LEU A 316 -11.79 -22.99 -1.00
N TYR A 317 -12.13 -21.72 -1.22
CA TYR A 317 -13.13 -21.03 -0.39
C TYR A 317 -14.36 -20.56 -1.16
N VAL A 318 -14.40 -20.62 -2.50
CA VAL A 318 -15.58 -20.25 -3.30
C VAL A 318 -16.21 -21.51 -3.87
N SER A 319 -17.25 -22.00 -3.21
CA SER A 319 -18.02 -23.16 -3.69
C SER A 319 -19.15 -22.73 -4.62
N ALA A 320 -19.16 -23.28 -5.83
CA ALA A 320 -20.30 -23.20 -6.74
C ALA A 320 -21.35 -24.23 -6.33
N GLU A 321 -22.36 -23.81 -5.56
CA GLU A 321 -23.51 -24.66 -5.25
C GLU A 321 -24.27 -24.99 -6.55
N GLY A 322 -24.12 -26.23 -7.03
CA GLY A 322 -24.78 -26.67 -8.26
C GLY A 322 -24.22 -27.96 -8.88
N GLY A 323 -23.12 -28.51 -8.36
CA GLY A 323 -22.67 -29.86 -8.67
C GLY A 323 -23.62 -30.90 -8.09
N ALA A 324 -24.80 -31.08 -8.70
CA ALA A 324 -25.60 -32.27 -8.47
C ALA A 324 -24.73 -33.48 -8.82
N GLU A 325 -24.22 -34.18 -7.81
CA GLU A 325 -23.78 -35.56 -7.98
C GLU A 325 -24.96 -36.33 -8.58
N LYS A 326 -24.86 -36.62 -9.88
CA LYS A 326 -25.75 -37.56 -10.54
C LYS A 326 -25.43 -38.94 -9.97
N PHE A 327 -26.08 -39.30 -8.87
CA PHE A 327 -26.27 -40.69 -8.47
C PHE A 327 -27.35 -41.35 -9.32
#